data_AF-A0A8B6BIQ7-F1
#
_entry.id   AF-A0A8B6BIQ7-F1
#
_cell.length_a   1.000
_cell.length_b   1.000
_cell.length_c   1.000
_cell.angle_alpha   90.00
_cell.angle_beta   90.00
_cell.angle_gamma   90.00
#
_symmetry.space_group_name_H-M   'P 1'
#
loop_
_entity.id
_entity.type
_entity.pdbx_description
1 polymer ?
#
loop_
_entity_poly.entity_id
_entity_poly.type
_entity_poly.pdbx_seq_one_letter_code
_entity_poly.pdbx_strand_id
1 'polypeptide(L)'
;MDVLPDHLNATMIGSVDASQLNRELKQYINEQIKQVICQGTETVLDLFPEYKVVQRRMDALENDNKALKVEIAQIKASRRGCQSGVFGQHAYPEIKFPVSGYITFNPPFTAVPALVYGLYLYDTSKDSNSRLVTEVTNLSKSGFNMKIKTYDDTKMWGARISWMACP
;
A
#
# COMPACT_ATOMS: atom_id res chain seq x y z
N MET A 1 -71.52 -60.55 -47.60
CA MET A 1 -70.90 -61.88 -47.43
C MET A 1 -69.42 -61.59 -47.26
N ASP A 2 -69.01 -61.25 -46.04
CA ASP A 2 -67.65 -60.86 -45.72
C ASP A 2 -67.25 -61.66 -44.49
N VAL A 3 -66.28 -62.55 -44.65
CA VAL A 3 -65.66 -63.30 -43.57
C VAL A 3 -64.15 -63.05 -43.67
N LEU A 4 -63.63 -62.37 -42.66
CA LEU A 4 -62.20 -62.23 -42.35
C LEU A 4 -61.53 -63.62 -42.28
N PRO A 5 -60.24 -63.73 -42.63
CA PRO A 5 -59.39 -64.76 -42.07
C PRO A 5 -58.34 -64.16 -41.12
N ASP A 6 -58.37 -64.67 -39.90
CA ASP A 6 -57.20 -64.82 -39.03
C ASP A 6 -56.10 -65.59 -39.76
N HIS A 7 -54.84 -65.23 -39.52
CA HIS A 7 -53.82 -66.14 -39.00
C HIS A 7 -52.51 -65.35 -38.78
N LEU A 8 -52.15 -65.25 -37.50
CA LEU A 8 -50.83 -64.83 -37.02
C LEU A 8 -49.72 -65.61 -37.75
N ASN A 9 -48.71 -64.90 -38.25
CA ASN A 9 -47.38 -65.48 -38.41
C ASN A 9 -46.34 -64.58 -37.73
N ALA A 10 -45.79 -65.13 -36.65
CA ALA A 10 -44.66 -64.60 -35.93
C ALA A 10 -43.42 -64.59 -36.82
N THR A 11 -42.66 -63.50 -36.80
CA THR A 11 -41.31 -63.48 -37.38
C THR A 11 -40.37 -62.72 -36.44
N MET A 12 -39.60 -63.52 -35.69
CA MET A 12 -38.22 -63.25 -35.27
C MET A 12 -37.94 -61.98 -34.45
N ILE A 13 -38.31 -61.99 -33.16
CA ILE A 13 -37.49 -61.30 -32.15
C ILE A 13 -36.42 -62.29 -31.72
N GLY A 14 -35.22 -62.18 -32.31
CA GLY A 14 -34.06 -62.91 -31.81
C GLY A 14 -33.81 -62.51 -30.36
N SER A 15 -33.71 -63.49 -29.47
CA SER A 15 -33.37 -63.26 -28.07
C SER A 15 -32.01 -62.58 -28.00
N VAL A 16 -31.98 -61.30 -27.62
CA VAL A 16 -30.73 -60.61 -27.33
C VAL A 16 -30.11 -61.29 -26.12
N ASP A 17 -28.97 -61.97 -26.34
CA ASP A 17 -28.20 -62.58 -25.27
C ASP A 17 -27.69 -61.46 -24.35
N ALA A 18 -28.21 -61.42 -23.11
CA ALA A 18 -27.82 -60.45 -22.10
C ALA A 18 -26.31 -60.47 -21.83
N SER A 19 -25.64 -61.60 -22.07
CA SER A 19 -24.18 -61.71 -21.95
C SER A 19 -23.45 -60.93 -23.06
N GLN A 20 -24.01 -60.88 -24.26
CA GLN A 20 -23.45 -60.15 -25.39
C GLN A 20 -23.64 -58.64 -25.23
N LEU A 21 -24.84 -58.21 -24.83
CA LEU A 21 -25.12 -56.79 -24.56
C LEU A 21 -24.24 -56.25 -23.42
N ASN A 22 -24.00 -57.05 -22.36
CA ASN A 22 -23.13 -56.64 -21.26
C ASN A 22 -21.65 -56.54 -21.68
N ARG A 23 -21.19 -57.37 -22.64
CA ARG A 23 -19.83 -57.25 -23.20
C ARG A 23 -19.67 -55.97 -24.02
N GLU A 24 -20.63 -55.68 -24.88
CA GLU A 24 -20.62 -54.47 -25.72
C GLU A 24 -20.70 -53.20 -24.87
N LEU A 25 -21.55 -53.18 -23.84
CA LEU A 25 -21.66 -52.06 -22.91
C LEU A 25 -20.35 -51.83 -22.13
N LYS A 26 -19.70 -52.90 -21.65
CA LYS A 26 -18.39 -52.79 -20.97
C LYS A 26 -17.31 -52.28 -21.91
N GLN A 27 -17.32 -52.70 -23.18
CA GLN A 27 -16.36 -52.25 -24.17
C GLN A 27 -16.57 -50.78 -24.52
N TYR A 28 -17.82 -50.34 -24.71
CA TYR A 28 -18.17 -48.94 -24.93
C TYR A 28 -17.74 -48.06 -23.74
N ILE A 29 -18.05 -48.47 -22.51
CA ILE A 29 -17.65 -47.74 -21.30
C ILE A 29 -16.11 -47.64 -21.22
N ASN A 30 -15.38 -48.71 -21.50
CA ASN A 30 -13.92 -48.69 -21.49
C ASN A 30 -13.34 -47.74 -22.54
N GLU A 31 -13.89 -47.69 -23.75
CA GLU A 31 -13.43 -46.76 -24.78
C GLU A 31 -13.75 -45.30 -24.42
N GLN A 32 -14.92 -45.03 -23.85
CA GLN A 32 -15.26 -43.69 -23.33
C GLN A 32 -14.31 -43.25 -22.21
N ILE A 33 -14.00 -44.15 -21.26
CA ILE A 33 -13.03 -43.89 -20.19
C ILE A 33 -11.64 -43.57 -20.76
N LYS A 34 -11.15 -44.35 -21.74
CA LYS A 34 -9.86 -44.09 -22.40
C LYS A 34 -9.85 -42.72 -23.08
N GLN A 35 -10.93 -42.36 -23.77
CA GLN A 35 -11.01 -41.10 -24.49
C GLN A 35 -10.98 -39.89 -23.53
N VAL A 36 -11.73 -39.97 -22.42
CA VAL A 36 -11.71 -38.92 -21.38
C VAL A 36 -10.33 -38.82 -20.72
N ILE A 37 -9.67 -39.94 -20.46
CA ILE A 37 -8.31 -39.95 -19.90
C ILE A 37 -7.32 -39.31 -20.88
N CYS A 38 -7.33 -39.71 -22.17
CA CYS A 38 -6.45 -39.15 -23.19
C CYS A 38 -6.62 -37.63 -23.34
N GLN A 39 -7.87 -37.15 -23.44
CA GLN A 39 -8.17 -35.72 -23.54
C GLN A 39 -7.73 -34.96 -22.28
N GLY A 40 -7.94 -35.56 -21.10
CA GLY A 40 -7.45 -35.00 -19.84
C GLY A 40 -5.92 -34.93 -19.76
N THR A 41 -5.21 -35.91 -20.32
CA THR A 41 -3.74 -35.91 -20.32
C THR A 41 -3.14 -34.94 -21.33
N GLU A 42 -3.70 -34.81 -22.54
CA GLU A 42 -3.24 -33.86 -23.56
C GLU A 42 -3.40 -32.41 -23.07
N THR A 43 -4.57 -32.09 -22.51
CA THR A 43 -4.82 -30.74 -21.96
C THR A 43 -3.86 -30.36 -20.84
N VAL A 44 -3.51 -31.31 -19.95
CA VAL A 44 -2.52 -31.09 -18.90
C VAL A 44 -1.10 -30.97 -19.48
N LEU A 45 -0.76 -31.77 -20.51
CA LEU A 45 0.53 -31.70 -21.20
C LEU A 45 0.74 -30.37 -21.92
N ASP A 46 -0.31 -29.82 -22.53
CA ASP A 46 -0.29 -28.53 -23.22
C ASP A 46 -0.17 -27.34 -22.25
N LEU A 47 -0.64 -27.48 -21.01
CA LEU A 47 -0.56 -26.42 -19.98
C LEU A 47 0.78 -26.37 -19.24
N PHE A 48 1.56 -27.47 -19.20
CA PHE A 48 2.85 -27.48 -18.49
C PHE A 48 3.88 -26.45 -18.99
N PRO A 49 4.07 -26.25 -20.32
CA PRO A 49 4.98 -25.23 -20.83
C PRO A 49 4.56 -23.82 -20.39
N GLU A 50 3.26 -23.51 -20.47
CA GLU A 50 2.71 -22.22 -20.08
C GLU A 50 2.86 -21.99 -18.57
N TYR A 51 2.55 -23.00 -17.76
CA TYR A 51 2.74 -22.94 -16.31
C TYR A 51 4.20 -22.66 -15.94
N LYS A 52 5.17 -23.32 -16.60
CA LYS A 52 6.60 -23.06 -16.40
C LYS A 52 7.03 -21.66 -16.81
N VAL A 53 6.36 -21.05 -17.77
CA VAL A 53 6.63 -19.65 -18.17
C VAL A 53 6.05 -18.70 -17.13
N VAL A 54 4.82 -18.93 -16.69
CA VAL A 54 4.16 -18.11 -15.65
C VAL A 54 4.94 -18.18 -14.34
N GLN A 55 5.38 -19.36 -13.94
CA GLN A 55 6.16 -19.54 -12.71
C GLN A 55 7.48 -18.77 -12.76
N ARG A 56 8.22 -18.85 -13.89
CA ARG A 56 9.43 -18.05 -14.08
C ARG A 56 9.18 -16.55 -14.03
N ARG A 57 8.04 -16.08 -14.56
CA ARG A 57 7.64 -14.67 -14.47
C ARG A 57 7.28 -14.26 -13.04
N MET A 58 6.62 -15.13 -12.28
CA MET A 58 6.32 -14.88 -10.87
C MET A 58 7.61 -14.76 -10.04
N ASP A 59 8.57 -15.66 -10.25
CA ASP A 59 9.87 -15.61 -9.56
C ASP A 59 10.63 -14.31 -9.91
N ALA A 60 10.59 -13.90 -11.18
CA ALA A 60 11.18 -12.64 -11.62
C ALA A 60 10.50 -11.43 -10.96
N LEU A 61 9.17 -11.39 -10.96
CA LEU A 61 8.40 -10.33 -10.32
C LEU A 61 8.64 -10.27 -8.80
N GLU A 62 8.79 -11.41 -8.13
CA GLU A 62 9.09 -11.44 -6.71
C GLU A 62 10.48 -10.87 -6.41
N ASN A 63 11.47 -11.22 -7.23
CA ASN A 63 12.82 -10.66 -7.14
C ASN A 63 12.82 -9.15 -7.40
N ASP A 64 12.10 -8.68 -8.42
CA ASP A 64 11.99 -7.25 -8.73
C ASP A 64 11.29 -6.50 -7.59
N ASN A 65 10.19 -7.05 -7.05
CA ASN A 65 9.53 -6.48 -5.88
C ASN A 65 10.45 -6.39 -4.67
N LYS A 66 11.31 -7.39 -4.46
CA LYS A 66 12.31 -7.37 -3.39
C LYS A 66 13.36 -6.28 -3.63
N ALA A 67 13.86 -6.13 -4.86
CA ALA A 67 14.80 -5.08 -5.23
C ALA A 67 14.21 -3.67 -5.06
N LEU A 68 12.99 -3.46 -5.56
CA LEU A 68 12.26 -2.20 -5.44
C LEU A 68 12.02 -1.80 -3.96
N LYS A 69 11.72 -2.77 -3.09
CA LYS A 69 11.59 -2.50 -1.64
C LYS A 69 12.90 -1.97 -1.04
N VAL A 70 14.04 -2.55 -1.43
CA VAL A 70 15.36 -2.09 -0.98
C VAL A 70 15.64 -0.69 -1.52
N GLU A 71 15.35 -0.44 -2.79
CA GLU A 71 15.55 0.88 -3.43
C GLU A 71 14.69 1.97 -2.77
N ILE A 72 13.41 1.68 -2.49
CA ILE A 72 12.53 2.61 -1.76
C ILE A 72 13.08 2.91 -0.37
N ALA A 73 13.61 1.92 0.34
CA ALA A 73 14.22 2.13 1.64
C ALA A 73 15.46 3.04 1.55
N GLN A 74 16.28 2.88 0.50
CA GLN A 74 17.44 3.73 0.24
C GLN A 74 17.03 5.16 -0.15
N ILE A 75 16.01 5.33 -0.99
CA ILE A 75 15.48 6.65 -1.38
C ILE A 75 14.88 7.38 -0.17
N LYS A 76 14.15 6.66 0.69
CA LYS A 76 13.66 7.24 1.96
C LYS A 76 14.80 7.66 2.88
N ALA A 77 15.91 6.90 2.90
CA ALA A 77 17.09 7.26 3.66
C ALA A 77 17.92 8.41 3.04
N SER A 78 17.86 8.58 1.71
CA SER A 78 18.61 9.61 0.97
C SER A 78 17.88 10.94 0.82
N ARG A 79 16.54 10.96 0.93
CA ARG A 79 15.73 12.18 1.03
C ARG A 79 15.91 12.88 2.38
N ARG A 80 17.13 13.35 2.66
CA ARG A 80 17.39 14.32 3.73
C ARG A 80 17.12 15.72 3.19
N GLY A 81 15.86 15.98 2.86
CA GLY A 81 15.41 17.30 2.41
C GLY A 81 15.33 18.29 3.58
N CYS A 82 14.90 19.51 3.28
CA CYS A 82 14.60 20.48 4.32
C CYS A 82 13.51 19.94 5.26
N GLN A 83 13.63 20.27 6.54
CA GLN A 83 12.60 20.03 7.55
C GLN A 83 12.00 21.39 7.95
N SER A 84 10.72 21.41 8.30
CA SER A 84 10.02 22.65 8.65
C SER A 84 8.96 22.41 9.71
N GLY A 85 8.54 23.48 10.38
CA GLY A 85 7.47 23.41 11.36
C GLY A 85 7.08 24.77 11.90
N VAL A 86 6.26 24.76 12.95
CA VAL A 86 5.78 25.95 13.62
C VAL A 86 6.07 25.89 15.11
N PHE A 87 6.31 27.04 15.73
CA PHE A 87 6.55 27.16 17.16
C PHE A 87 5.90 28.43 17.70
N GLY A 88 5.27 28.33 18.88
CA GLY A 88 4.62 29.45 19.54
C GLY A 88 3.22 29.11 20.01
N GLN A 89 2.51 30.12 20.50
CA GLN A 89 1.20 29.96 21.13
C GLN A 89 0.32 31.20 20.92
N HIS A 90 -0.97 31.02 21.11
CA HIS A 90 -1.98 32.08 21.12
C HIS A 90 -3.10 31.65 22.07
N ALA A 91 -3.55 32.57 22.93
CA ALA A 91 -4.54 32.40 23.98
C ALA A 91 -4.89 33.79 24.56
N TYR A 92 -6.12 33.94 25.05
CA TYR A 92 -6.61 35.17 25.66
C TYR A 92 -7.70 34.79 26.68
N PRO A 93 -7.80 35.43 27.87
CA PRO A 93 -6.98 36.55 28.33
C PRO A 93 -5.62 36.15 28.92
N GLU A 94 -5.43 34.88 29.28
CA GLU A 94 -4.18 34.43 29.89
C GLU A 94 -3.14 33.97 28.86
N ILE A 95 -1.97 34.61 28.91
CA ILE A 95 -0.72 34.09 28.34
C ILE A 95 0.47 34.33 29.26
N LYS A 96 1.32 33.31 29.35
CA LYS A 96 2.67 33.38 29.92
C LYS A 96 3.71 33.38 28.80
N PHE A 97 4.21 34.55 28.44
CA PHE A 97 5.51 34.68 27.76
C PHE A 97 6.60 34.93 28.83
N PRO A 98 7.82 34.41 28.66
CA PRO A 98 8.35 33.77 27.45
C PRO A 98 7.88 32.32 27.26
N VAL A 99 7.84 31.87 26.00
CA VAL A 99 7.70 30.45 25.63
C VAL A 99 9.02 29.96 25.08
N SER A 100 9.43 28.78 25.53
CA SER A 100 10.66 28.13 25.07
C SER A 100 10.41 26.65 24.81
N GLY A 101 11.11 26.07 23.84
CA GLY A 101 11.01 24.65 23.54
C GLY A 101 12.18 24.17 22.69
N TYR A 102 12.47 22.88 22.80
CA TYR A 102 13.43 22.20 21.94
C TYR A 102 12.70 21.58 20.75
N ILE A 103 13.20 21.85 19.55
CA ILE A 103 12.67 21.33 18.29
C ILE A 103 13.65 20.27 17.78
N THR A 104 13.16 19.05 17.61
CA THR A 104 13.95 17.91 17.16
C THR A 104 13.81 17.71 15.65
N PHE A 105 14.93 17.51 14.97
CA PHE A 105 14.97 17.06 13.57
C PHE A 105 14.84 15.53 13.51
N ASN A 106 13.95 15.04 12.66
CA ASN A 106 13.71 13.61 12.49
C ASN A 106 13.63 13.21 11.01
N PRO A 107 14.64 12.48 10.48
CA PRO A 107 15.88 12.09 11.15
C PRO A 107 16.79 13.31 11.43
N PRO A 108 17.81 13.18 12.30
CA PRO A 108 18.87 14.17 12.41
C PRO A 108 19.59 14.42 11.08
N PHE A 109 20.05 15.65 10.85
CA PHE A 109 20.87 16.00 9.68
C PHE A 109 22.29 15.43 9.81
N THR A 110 22.99 15.26 8.68
CA THR A 110 24.40 14.84 8.68
C THR A 110 25.37 15.95 9.06
N ALA A 111 25.00 17.19 8.78
CA ALA A 111 25.72 18.40 9.14
C ALA A 111 24.75 19.35 9.87
N VAL A 112 25.28 20.36 10.55
CA VAL A 112 24.42 21.39 11.16
C VAL A 112 23.73 22.14 10.02
N PRO A 113 22.38 22.15 9.94
CA PRO A 113 21.67 22.73 8.81
C PRO A 113 21.69 24.26 8.86
N ALA A 114 21.47 24.91 7.71
CA ALA A 114 21.08 26.31 7.66
C ALA A 114 19.62 26.43 8.15
N LEU A 115 19.35 27.39 9.05
CA LEU A 115 18.03 27.61 9.64
C LEU A 115 17.52 29.01 9.29
N VAL A 116 16.31 29.08 8.75
CA VAL A 116 15.54 30.31 8.60
C VAL A 116 14.26 30.21 9.41
N TYR A 117 13.81 31.33 9.98
CA TYR A 117 12.54 31.42 10.68
C TYR A 117 11.89 32.79 10.47
N GLY A 118 10.56 32.82 10.57
CA GLY A 118 9.77 34.02 10.33
C GLY A 118 8.49 34.06 11.17
N LEU A 119 8.14 35.27 11.62
CA LEU A 119 6.91 35.54 12.35
C LEU A 119 5.72 35.55 11.39
N TYR A 120 4.66 34.82 11.73
CA TYR A 120 3.43 34.79 10.93
C TYR A 120 2.14 35.02 11.74
N LEU A 121 2.24 35.05 13.06
CA LEU A 121 1.16 35.49 13.96
C LEU A 121 1.77 36.40 15.01
N TYR A 122 1.13 37.54 15.24
CA TYR A 122 1.51 38.47 16.31
C TYR A 122 0.26 39.18 16.85
N ASP A 123 -0.08 38.91 18.11
CA ASP A 123 -1.23 39.48 18.81
C ASP A 123 -0.75 40.20 20.07
N THR A 124 -0.93 41.51 20.11
CA THR A 124 -0.34 42.41 21.12
C THR A 124 -1.29 43.54 21.48
N SER A 125 -1.10 44.11 22.67
CA SER A 125 -1.91 45.24 23.15
C SER A 125 -1.70 46.48 22.29
N LYS A 126 -2.79 47.17 22.02
CA LYS A 126 -2.79 48.52 21.44
C LYS A 126 -2.30 49.60 22.42
N ASP A 127 -2.27 49.31 23.72
CA ASP A 127 -2.01 50.28 24.79
C ASP A 127 -0.53 50.31 25.23
N SER A 128 0.34 49.55 24.56
CA SER A 128 1.77 49.46 24.82
C SER A 128 2.52 49.28 23.51
N ASN A 129 3.81 49.61 23.48
CA ASN A 129 4.62 49.41 22.28
C ASN A 129 4.74 47.91 21.94
N SER A 130 4.77 47.61 20.64
CA SER A 130 4.89 46.24 20.13
C SER A 130 6.36 45.84 20.00
N ARG A 131 6.82 44.94 20.88
CA ARG A 131 8.21 44.43 20.88
C ARG A 131 8.25 42.92 21.07
N LEU A 132 8.92 42.21 20.16
CA LEU A 132 9.07 40.76 20.18
C LEU A 132 10.52 40.38 19.87
N VAL A 133 11.02 39.36 20.57
CA VAL A 133 12.32 38.73 20.29
C VAL A 133 12.11 37.23 20.12
N THR A 134 12.63 36.70 19.01
CA THR A 134 12.79 35.26 18.80
C THR A 134 14.27 34.91 18.88
N GLU A 135 14.62 34.05 19.82
CA GLU A 135 15.98 33.57 20.04
C GLU A 135 16.05 32.11 19.60
N VAL A 136 17.04 31.79 18.76
CA VAL A 136 17.44 30.42 18.47
C VAL A 136 18.79 30.17 19.12
N THR A 137 18.89 29.10 19.88
CA THR A 137 20.15 28.67 20.51
C THR A 137 20.38 27.18 20.33
N ASN A 138 21.63 26.74 20.50
CA ASN A 138 22.02 25.32 20.43
C ASN A 138 21.60 24.62 19.13
N LEU A 139 21.71 25.32 17.98
CA LEU A 139 21.48 24.71 16.68
C LEU A 139 22.51 23.62 16.42
N SER A 140 22.01 22.41 16.16
CA SER A 140 22.80 21.21 15.98
C SER A 140 22.20 20.32 14.89
N LYS A 141 22.85 19.20 14.61
CA LYS A 141 22.36 18.17 13.69
C LYS A 141 21.02 17.56 14.11
N SER A 142 20.74 17.53 15.41
CA SER A 142 19.54 16.86 15.97
C SER A 142 18.40 17.81 16.28
N GLY A 143 18.64 19.12 16.31
CA GLY A 143 17.62 20.09 16.69
C GLY A 143 18.19 21.41 17.19
N PHE A 144 17.30 22.24 17.74
CA PHE A 144 17.63 23.56 18.28
C PHE A 144 16.62 23.99 19.35
N ASN A 145 17.01 24.94 20.20
CA ASN A 145 16.10 25.61 21.12
C ASN A 145 15.52 26.86 20.45
N MET A 146 14.21 27.06 20.57
CA MET A 146 13.55 28.30 20.18
C MET A 146 12.87 28.93 21.40
N LYS A 147 13.05 30.24 21.56
CA LYS A 147 12.40 31.04 22.61
C LYS A 147 11.76 32.26 21.99
N ILE A 148 10.52 32.53 22.37
CA ILE A 148 9.79 33.75 22.02
C ILE A 148 9.54 34.53 23.32
N LYS A 149 9.93 35.81 23.34
CA LYS A 149 9.76 36.70 24.49
C LYS A 149 9.42 38.12 24.06
N THR A 150 8.83 38.88 24.98
CA THR A 150 8.72 40.34 24.90
C THR A 150 9.66 40.97 25.93
N TYR A 151 9.75 42.29 25.92
CA TYR A 151 10.49 43.06 26.91
C TYR A 151 9.80 44.40 27.16
N ASP A 152 10.23 45.07 28.24
CA ASP A 152 9.65 46.34 28.70
C ASP A 152 8.15 46.19 29.02
N ASP A 153 7.32 47.14 28.60
CA ASP A 153 5.88 47.21 28.88
C ASP A 153 4.99 46.44 27.88
N THR A 154 5.58 45.77 26.87
CA THR A 154 4.81 45.06 25.83
C THR A 154 3.97 43.92 26.40
N LYS A 155 2.65 43.98 26.14
CA LYS A 155 1.71 42.88 26.41
C LYS A 155 1.41 42.08 25.14
N MET A 156 1.50 40.75 25.22
CA MET A 156 1.34 39.85 24.07
C MET A 156 0.45 38.64 24.40
N TRP A 157 -0.56 38.41 23.55
CA TRP A 157 -1.50 37.27 23.59
C TRP A 157 -1.30 36.28 22.44
N GLY A 158 -0.28 36.48 21.62
CA GLY A 158 0.17 35.41 20.77
C GLY A 158 1.32 35.76 19.87
N ALA A 159 2.12 34.74 19.61
CA ALA A 159 3.17 34.78 18.63
C ALA A 159 3.37 33.37 18.09
N ARG A 160 3.47 33.25 16.76
CA ARG A 160 3.88 32.00 16.10
C ARG A 160 4.94 32.27 15.05
N ILE A 161 5.95 31.42 15.06
CA ILE A 161 7.09 31.41 14.18
C ILE A 161 6.99 30.18 13.29
N SER A 162 7.16 30.35 11.98
CA SER A 162 7.43 29.27 11.05
C SER A 162 8.93 29.13 10.89
N TRP A 163 9.44 27.90 10.82
CA TRP A 163 10.87 27.62 10.65
C TRP A 163 11.11 26.60 9.54
N MET A 164 12.26 26.72 8.90
CA MET A 164 12.76 25.77 7.89
C MET A 164 14.26 25.58 8.07
N ALA A 165 14.70 24.32 8.11
CA ALA A 165 16.08 23.89 8.21
C ALA A 165 16.46 23.06 6.99
N CYS A 166 17.54 23.42 6.29
CA CYS A 166 18.03 22.70 5.11
C CYS A 166 19.50 22.28 5.31
N PRO A 167 19.92 21.11 4.79
CA PRO A 167 21.32 20.65 4.87
C PRO A 167 22.32 21.62 4.24
#